data_AF-A0AAV3ZJH5-F1
#
_entry.id   AF-A0AAV3ZJH5-F1
#
_cell.length_a   1.000
_cell.length_b   1.000
_cell.length_c   1.000
_cell.angle_alpha   90.00
_cell.angle_beta   90.00
_cell.angle_gamma   90.00
#
_symmetry.space_group_name_H-M   'P 1'
#
loop_
_entity.id
_entity.type
_entity.pdbx_description
1 polymer ?
#
loop_
_entity_poly.entity_id
_entity_poly.type
_entity_poly.pdbx_seq_one_letter_code
_entity_poly.pdbx_strand_id
1 'polypeptide(L)'
;MNPFSEAKGDTMDAFLFRFEMLVKAHNWPEDKKFLALSNLLTGESLKVLQTLSVEQQTYSCLKQALLKKFLCTAADYNVKFRTAVPTNTEDADAFISRLETVFDK
;
A
#
# COMPACT_ATOMS: atom_id res chain seq x y z
N MET A 1 1.13 -16.81 -0.44
CA MET A 1 1.74 -15.48 -0.26
C MET A 1 2.46 -15.48 1.08
N ASN A 2 3.61 -14.82 1.21
CA ASN A 2 4.28 -14.71 2.51
C ASN A 2 3.60 -13.62 3.35
N PRO A 3 3.55 -13.76 4.69
CA PRO A 3 3.06 -12.70 5.56
C PRO A 3 3.90 -11.42 5.44
N PHE A 4 3.28 -10.26 5.66
CA PHE A 4 3.97 -8.97 5.68
C PHE A 4 5.04 -8.95 6.79
N SER A 5 6.24 -8.46 6.46
CA SER A 5 7.34 -8.36 7.42
C SER A 5 8.18 -7.11 7.20
N GLU A 6 7.96 -6.10 8.04
CA GLU A 6 8.78 -4.87 8.05
C GLU A 6 10.27 -5.17 8.32
N ALA A 7 10.56 -6.16 9.17
CA ALA A 7 11.94 -6.59 9.48
C ALA A 7 12.71 -7.12 8.25
N LYS A 8 12.02 -7.55 7.20
CA LYS A 8 12.62 -7.99 5.93
C LYS A 8 12.77 -6.87 4.91
N GLY A 9 12.35 -5.65 5.24
CA GLY A 9 12.35 -4.50 4.33
C GLY A 9 11.17 -4.47 3.36
N ASP A 10 10.10 -5.24 3.61
CA ASP A 10 8.88 -5.15 2.81
C ASP A 10 8.19 -3.80 3.05
N THR A 11 7.91 -3.05 1.98
CA THR A 11 7.05 -1.85 2.07
C THR A 11 5.58 -2.25 2.00
N MET A 12 4.73 -1.53 2.74
CA MET A 12 3.29 -1.83 2.77
C MET A 12 2.65 -1.70 1.38
N ASP A 13 3.05 -0.71 0.57
CA ASP A 13 2.58 -0.56 -0.82
C ASP A 13 2.89 -1.77 -1.69
N ALA A 14 4.16 -2.23 -1.68
CA ALA A 14 4.57 -3.35 -2.51
C ALA A 14 3.89 -4.65 -2.08
N PHE A 15 3.69 -4.83 -0.77
CA PHE A 15 2.93 -5.94 -0.21
C PHE A 15 1.48 -5.92 -0.66
N LEU A 16 0.79 -4.78 -0.54
CA LEU A 16 -0.61 -4.62 -0.96
C LEU A 16 -0.78 -4.79 -2.47
N PHE A 17 0.14 -4.24 -3.28
CA PHE A 17 0.14 -4.44 -4.73
C PHE A 17 0.21 -5.93 -5.10
N ARG A 18 1.12 -6.68 -4.46
CA ARG A 18 1.23 -8.13 -4.69
C ARG A 18 -0.03 -8.88 -4.25
N PHE A 19 -0.65 -8.46 -3.14
CA PHE A 19 -1.92 -9.01 -2.68
C PHE A 19 -3.03 -8.78 -3.71
N GLU A 20 -3.18 -7.56 -4.22
CA GLU A 20 -4.19 -7.20 -5.21
C GLU A 20 -4.01 -7.94 -6.53
N MET A 21 -2.77 -8.15 -6.97
CA MET A 21 -2.46 -8.98 -8.13
C MET A 21 -2.98 -10.42 -7.96
N LEU A 22 -2.79 -11.02 -6.77
CA LEU A 22 -3.31 -12.36 -6.47
C LEU A 22 -4.84 -12.38 -6.40
N VAL A 23 -5.44 -11.37 -5.76
CA VAL A 23 -6.88 -11.21 -5.69
C VAL A 23 -7.50 -11.12 -7.08
N LYS A 24 -6.89 -10.34 -7.98
CA LYS A 24 -7.33 -10.17 -9.37
C LYS A 24 -7.17 -11.47 -10.16
N ALA A 25 -6.04 -12.16 -10.01
CA ALA A 25 -5.78 -13.42 -10.71
C ALA A 25 -6.74 -14.55 -10.30
N HIS A 26 -7.14 -14.60 -9.03
CA HIS A 26 -8.03 -15.63 -8.49
C HIS A 26 -9.48 -15.18 -8.31
N ASN A 27 -9.81 -13.96 -8.72
CA ASN A 27 -11.14 -13.34 -8.64
C ASN A 27 -11.80 -13.49 -7.26
N TRP A 28 -11.09 -13.13 -6.18
CA TRP A 28 -11.59 -13.34 -4.82
C TRP A 28 -12.79 -12.43 -4.48
N PRO A 29 -13.83 -12.96 -3.81
CA PRO A 29 -14.90 -12.15 -3.24
C PRO A 29 -14.40 -11.32 -2.06
N GLU A 30 -15.08 -10.23 -1.74
CA GLU A 30 -14.62 -9.22 -0.76
C GLU A 30 -14.37 -9.80 0.64
N ASP A 31 -15.26 -10.67 1.13
CA ASP A 31 -15.10 -11.37 2.41
C ASP A 31 -13.80 -12.18 2.46
N LYS A 32 -13.48 -12.86 1.35
CA LYS A 32 -12.25 -13.65 1.22
C LYS A 32 -11.02 -12.76 1.13
N LYS A 33 -11.10 -11.57 0.51
CA LYS A 33 -10.01 -10.60 0.49
C LYS A 33 -9.68 -10.13 1.91
N PHE A 34 -10.70 -9.75 2.68
CA PHE A 34 -10.51 -9.28 4.05
C PHE A 34 -9.88 -10.36 4.94
N LEU A 35 -10.43 -11.58 4.91
CA LEU A 35 -9.92 -12.69 5.70
C LEU A 35 -8.49 -13.07 5.31
N ALA A 36 -8.21 -13.16 4.00
CA ALA A 36 -6.88 -13.50 3.51
C ALA A 36 -5.85 -12.42 3.84
N LEU A 37 -6.21 -11.13 3.72
CA LEU A 37 -5.33 -10.04 4.11
C LEU A 37 -5.03 -10.11 5.61
N SER A 38 -6.07 -10.27 6.45
CA SER A 38 -5.95 -10.35 7.90
C SER A 38 -5.01 -11.47 8.35
N ASN A 39 -5.06 -12.64 7.70
CA ASN A 39 -4.18 -13.77 7.98
C ASN A 39 -2.72 -13.55 7.57
N LEU A 40 -2.44 -12.60 6.67
CA LEU A 40 -1.11 -12.27 6.22
C LEU A 40 -0.48 -11.11 7.01
N LEU A 41 -1.24 -10.45 7.88
CA LEU A 41 -0.73 -9.41 8.76
C LEU A 41 -0.04 -10.04 9.98
N THR A 42 1.09 -9.46 10.37
CA THR A 42 1.85 -9.87 11.55
C THR A 42 2.37 -8.66 12.32
N GLY A 43 2.68 -8.84 13.61
CA GLY A 43 3.29 -7.81 14.44
C GLY A 43 2.49 -6.50 14.48
N GLU A 44 3.15 -5.38 14.12
CA GLU A 44 2.55 -4.05 14.10
C GLU A 44 1.36 -3.92 13.14
N SER A 45 1.38 -4.63 12.01
CA SER A 45 0.28 -4.59 11.04
C SER A 45 -0.99 -5.27 11.56
N LEU A 46 -0.83 -6.30 12.41
CA LEU A 46 -1.96 -6.96 13.08
C LEU A 46 -2.59 -6.06 14.15
N LYS A 47 -1.80 -5.18 14.79
CA LYS A 47 -2.35 -4.19 15.72
C LYS A 47 -3.29 -3.21 15.02
N VAL A 48 -3.04 -2.88 13.75
CA VAL A 48 -3.94 -2.04 12.93
C VAL A 48 -5.29 -2.71 12.75
N LEU A 49 -5.33 -4.03 12.53
CA LEU A 49 -6.60 -4.77 12.43
C LEU A 49 -7.43 -4.64 13.72
N GLN A 50 -6.78 -4.68 14.89
CA GLN A 50 -7.45 -4.54 16.19
C GLN A 50 -8.02 -3.13 16.43
N THR A 51 -7.57 -2.11 15.68
CA THR A 51 -8.12 -0.74 15.79
C THR A 51 -9.42 -0.54 15.03
N LEU A 52 -9.80 -1.48 14.15
CA LEU A 52 -11.03 -1.41 13.37
C LEU A 52 -12.22 -1.91 14.20
N SER A 53 -13.34 -1.19 14.13
CA SER A 53 -14.61 -1.67 14.69
C SER A 53 -15.18 -2.81 13.84
N VAL A 54 -16.13 -3.57 14.38
CA VAL A 54 -16.78 -4.70 13.68
C VAL A 54 -17.38 -4.29 12.33
N GLU A 55 -17.98 -3.09 12.28
CA GLU A 55 -18.57 -2.53 11.05
C GLU A 55 -17.52 -2.13 10.00
N GLN A 56 -16.26 -1.94 10.43
CA GLN A 56 -15.14 -1.55 9.59
C GLN A 56 -14.26 -2.74 9.18
N GLN A 57 -14.71 -3.98 9.42
CA GLN A 57 -14.02 -5.21 9.02
C GLN A 57 -14.20 -5.53 7.53
N THR A 58 -13.97 -4.54 6.68
CA THR A 58 -13.94 -4.68 5.23
C THR A 58 -12.52 -4.57 4.71
N TYR A 59 -12.27 -5.15 3.53
CA TYR A 59 -10.97 -5.05 2.87
C TYR A 59 -10.56 -3.59 2.66
N SER A 60 -11.50 -2.75 2.23
CA SER A 60 -11.27 -1.34 1.95
C SER A 60 -10.84 -0.56 3.20
N CYS A 61 -11.53 -0.75 4.33
CA CYS A 61 -11.17 -0.09 5.59
C CYS A 61 -9.82 -0.58 6.11
N LEU A 62 -9.54 -1.88 6.04
CA LEU A 62 -8.25 -2.44 6.45
C LEU A 62 -7.09 -1.95 5.60
N LYS A 63 -7.26 -1.91 4.27
CA LYS A 63 -6.27 -1.32 3.34
C LYS A 63 -5.97 0.12 3.72
N GLN A 64 -6.99 0.95 3.90
CA GLN A 64 -6.81 2.36 4.27
C GLN A 64 -6.10 2.53 5.62
N ALA A 65 -6.46 1.73 6.63
CA ALA A 65 -5.84 1.80 7.94
C ALA A 65 -4.35 1.39 7.90
N LEU A 66 -4.02 0.36 7.12
CA LEU A 66 -2.64 -0.07 6.89
C LEU A 66 -1.84 1.02 6.17
N LEU A 67 -2.37 1.56 5.08
CA LEU A 67 -1.73 2.66 4.35
C LEU A 67 -1.52 3.87 5.26
N LYS A 68 -2.51 4.26 6.04
CA LYS A 68 -2.38 5.37 6.99
C LYS A 68 -1.30 5.09 8.04
N LYS A 69 -1.20 3.88 8.58
CA LYS A 69 -0.20 3.56 9.62
C LYS A 69 1.22 3.49 9.08
N PHE A 70 1.41 2.86 7.92
CA PHE A 70 2.73 2.52 7.36
C PHE A 70 3.22 3.51 6.29
N LEU A 71 2.35 4.36 5.75
CA LEU A 71 2.71 5.44 4.81
C LEU A 71 2.65 6.85 5.43
N CYS A 72 1.89 7.08 6.51
CA CYS A 72 1.97 8.36 7.24
C CYS A 72 3.24 8.49 8.11
N THR A 73 4.20 7.56 8.02
CA THR A 73 5.61 7.85 8.26
C THR A 73 6.11 8.81 7.17
N ALA A 74 5.64 10.05 7.27
CA ALA A 74 5.68 11.14 6.30
C ALA A 74 7.08 11.64 5.88
N ALA A 75 8.15 10.90 6.20
CA ALA A 75 9.51 11.20 5.78
C ALA A 75 9.74 10.84 4.30
N ASP A 76 9.14 9.77 3.77
CA ASP A 76 9.42 9.32 2.40
C ASP A 76 8.61 10.06 1.32
N TYR A 77 7.37 10.45 1.64
CA TYR A 77 6.46 11.07 0.67
C TYR A 77 6.85 12.52 0.33
N ASN A 78 7.27 13.30 1.33
CA ASN A 78 7.74 14.67 1.11
C ASN A 78 9.13 14.74 0.48
N VAL A 79 10.01 13.77 0.78
CA VAL A 79 11.35 13.72 0.19
C VAL A 79 11.26 13.37 -1.30
N LYS A 80 10.56 12.30 -1.70
CA LYS A 80 10.41 11.94 -3.13
C LYS A 80 9.73 13.01 -3.97
N PHE A 81 8.82 13.79 -3.38
CA PHE A 81 8.16 14.90 -4.06
C PHE A 81 9.05 16.16 -4.15
N ARG A 82 9.81 16.49 -3.10
CA ARG A 82 10.66 17.71 -3.07
C ARG A 82 12.05 17.53 -3.69
N THR A 83 12.58 16.31 -3.78
CA THR A 83 13.88 16.04 -4.42
C THR A 83 13.77 15.61 -5.89
N ALA A 84 12.55 15.51 -6.43
CA ALA A 84 12.33 15.34 -7.86
C ALA A 84 12.67 16.66 -8.59
N VAL A 85 13.97 16.90 -8.79
CA VAL A 85 14.45 17.94 -9.69
C VAL A 85 14.36 17.40 -11.13
N PRO A 86 13.69 18.10 -12.06
CA PRO A 86 13.72 17.70 -13.46
C PRO A 86 15.17 17.66 -13.93
N THR A 87 15.59 16.51 -14.48
CA THR A 87 16.93 16.42 -15.07
C THR A 87 16.91 17.26 -16.34
N ASN A 88 17.98 18.01 -16.62
CA ASN A 88 18.05 19.13 -17.59
C ASN A 88 17.76 18.79 -19.08
N THR A 89 17.18 17.61 -19.33
CA THR A 89 16.85 17.02 -20.63
C THR A 89 15.44 16.42 -20.68
N GLU A 90 14.62 16.53 -19.63
CA GLU A 90 13.22 16.07 -19.66
C GLU A 90 12.28 17.21 -20.07
N ASP A 91 11.47 16.95 -21.10
CA ASP A 91 10.37 17.81 -21.51
C ASP A 91 9.24 17.78 -20.48
N ALA A 92 8.48 18.88 -20.35
CA ALA A 92 7.48 19.06 -19.29
C ALA A 92 6.40 17.98 -19.30
N ASP A 93 6.03 17.50 -20.49
CA ASP A 93 5.03 16.44 -20.67
C ASP A 93 5.53 15.08 -20.15
N ALA A 94 6.82 14.77 -20.31
CA ALA A 94 7.41 13.54 -19.79
C ALA A 94 7.49 13.54 -18.26
N PHE A 95 7.72 14.71 -17.67
CA PHE A 95 7.71 14.89 -16.22
C PHE A 95 6.29 14.72 -15.64
N ILE A 96 5.27 15.27 -16.31
CA ILE A 96 3.86 15.10 -15.92
C ILE A 96 3.44 13.63 -16.02
N SER A 97 3.74 12.94 -17.12
CA SER A 97 3.41 11.51 -17.26
C SER A 97 4.13 10.64 -16.21
N ARG A 98 5.34 10.99 -15.79
CA ARG A 98 6.04 10.29 -14.70
C ARG A 98 5.37 10.51 -13.35
N LEU A 99 4.92 11.73 -13.07
CA LEU A 99 4.17 12.04 -11.85
C LEU A 99 2.81 11.33 -11.83
N GLU A 100 2.11 11.28 -12.96
CA GLU A 100 0.86 10.52 -13.11
C GLU A 100 1.09 9.02 -12.90
N THR A 101 2.20 8.46 -13.41
CA THR A 101 2.56 7.05 -13.18
C THR A 101 2.88 6.73 -11.72
N VAL A 102 3.36 7.71 -10.96
CA VAL A 102 3.59 7.59 -9.49
C VAL A 102 2.28 7.74 -8.72
N PHE A 103 1.29 8.44 -9.28
CA PHE A 103 -0.01 8.69 -8.68
C PHE A 103 -1.04 7.56 -8.96
N ASP A 104 -0.89 6.84 -10.08
CA ASP A 104 -1.79 5.75 -10.50
C ASP A 104 -1.39 4.37 -9.94
N LYS A 105 -0.84 4.34 -8.72
CA LYS A 105 -0.48 3.09 -8.03
C LYS A 105 -0.76 3.12 -6.52
#